data_AF-A0A8J8SIY8-F1
#
_entry.id   AF-A0A8J8SIY8-F1
#
_cell.length_a   1.000
_cell.length_b   1.000
_cell.length_c   1.000
_cell.angle_alpha   90.00
_cell.angle_beta   90.00
_cell.angle_gamma   90.00
#
_symmetry.space_group_name_H-M   'P 1'
#
loop_
_entity.id
_entity.type
_entity.pdbx_description
1 polymer ?
#
loop_
_entity_poly.entity_id
_entity_poly.type
_entity_poly.pdbx_seq_one_letter_code
_entity_poly.pdbx_strand_id
1 'polypeptide(L)'
;MLSFEKWWGVIRDYNHTIFPLQFFIMFIGIVIIFYFAYGQKEKANVLIKGYLGICHLWIGIFFFIVLGKDFPSPLKYIQGALFISIGILLFIDLITKKTVFSFPKKRARKISFISLLIVVQLYPIVGLILGRTVDTCIYPGTLPCATTALALVFFSAALPKANKWIYGLLLIWAIPFAPLIQIPKYHVYEDSIMFIIGVYALIFLIVSSIKFGKRRHGARQRNS
;
A
#
# COMPACT_ATOMS: atom_id res chain seq x y z
N MET A 1 12.72 8.51 -21.86
CA MET A 1 12.60 7.68 -20.63
C MET A 1 13.64 8.16 -19.62
N LEU A 2 13.37 8.05 -18.30
CA LEU A 2 14.28 8.52 -17.25
C LEU A 2 15.47 7.55 -17.06
N SER A 3 16.67 8.08 -16.82
CA SER A 3 17.86 7.27 -16.45
C SER A 3 17.80 6.84 -14.99
N PHE A 4 18.67 5.89 -14.60
CA PHE A 4 18.78 5.43 -13.20
C PHE A 4 19.11 6.58 -12.25
N GLU A 5 20.11 7.39 -12.60
CA GLU A 5 20.62 8.49 -11.78
C GLU A 5 19.55 9.57 -11.61
N LYS A 6 18.88 9.93 -12.72
CA LYS A 6 17.78 10.90 -12.67
C LYS A 6 16.60 10.38 -11.85
N TRP A 7 16.29 9.08 -11.91
CA TRP A 7 15.21 8.50 -11.13
C TRP A 7 15.47 8.63 -9.62
N TRP A 8 16.67 8.25 -9.16
CA TRP A 8 17.06 8.41 -7.76
C TRP A 8 17.25 9.89 -7.36
N GLY A 9 17.62 10.75 -8.30
CA GLY A 9 17.62 12.21 -8.12
C GLY A 9 16.24 12.75 -7.73
N VAL A 10 15.17 12.31 -8.42
CA VAL A 10 13.80 12.71 -8.06
C VAL A 10 13.42 12.25 -6.66
N ILE A 11 13.80 11.03 -6.27
CA ILE A 11 13.53 10.52 -4.91
C ILE A 11 14.26 11.35 -3.86
N ARG A 12 15.53 11.67 -4.12
CA ARG A 12 16.36 12.51 -3.26
C ARG A 12 15.75 13.90 -3.07
N ASP A 13 15.48 14.59 -4.16
CA ASP A 13 14.96 15.96 -4.14
C ASP A 13 13.60 16.01 -3.44
N TYR A 14 12.76 15.01 -3.68
CA TYR A 14 11.49 14.85 -2.97
C TYR A 14 11.69 14.68 -1.46
N ASN A 15 12.50 13.72 -1.02
CA ASN A 15 12.74 13.43 0.39
C ASN A 15 13.39 14.61 1.13
N HIS A 16 14.25 15.39 0.46
CA HIS A 16 14.79 16.63 0.99
C HIS A 16 13.71 17.71 1.14
N THR A 17 12.84 17.86 0.13
CA THR A 17 11.76 18.86 0.14
C THR A 17 10.78 18.61 1.28
N ILE A 18 10.47 17.35 1.57
CA ILE A 18 9.52 16.99 2.62
C ILE A 18 10.17 16.74 3.98
N PHE A 19 11.51 16.79 4.10
CA PHE A 19 12.17 16.53 5.38
C PHE A 19 11.69 17.53 6.46
N PRO A 20 11.37 17.09 7.69
CA PRO A 20 11.40 15.71 8.24
C PRO A 20 10.06 14.94 8.19
N LEU A 21 9.09 15.40 7.39
CA LEU A 21 7.72 14.89 7.35
C LEU A 21 7.62 13.37 7.12
N GLN A 22 8.52 12.77 6.32
CA GLN A 22 8.52 11.32 6.09
C GLN A 22 8.58 10.50 7.39
N PHE A 23 9.37 10.96 8.37
CA PHE A 23 9.49 10.27 9.66
C PHE A 23 8.22 10.42 10.49
N PHE A 24 7.62 11.62 10.48
CA PHE A 24 6.38 11.88 11.20
C PHE A 24 5.21 11.07 10.64
N ILE A 25 5.05 11.02 9.32
CA ILE A 25 3.98 10.25 8.67
C ILE A 25 4.16 8.74 8.93
N MET A 26 5.38 8.23 8.80
CA MET A 26 5.68 6.83 9.12
C MET A 26 5.38 6.52 10.61
N PHE A 27 5.77 7.40 11.53
CA PHE A 27 5.48 7.25 12.95
C PHE A 27 3.96 7.22 13.24
N ILE A 28 3.18 8.11 12.62
CA ILE A 28 1.72 8.09 12.71
C ILE A 28 1.17 6.75 12.21
N GLY A 29 1.69 6.23 11.10
CA GLY A 29 1.33 4.91 10.58
C GLY A 29 1.58 3.79 11.59
N ILE A 30 2.73 3.82 12.27
CA ILE A 30 3.08 2.86 13.34
C ILE A 30 2.10 2.97 14.51
N VAL A 31 1.79 4.18 14.98
CA VAL A 31 0.82 4.41 16.07
C VAL A 31 -0.56 3.88 15.69
N ILE A 32 -1.01 4.08 14.44
CA ILE A 32 -2.28 3.54 13.95
C ILE A 32 -2.26 2.01 13.90
N ILE A 33 -1.15 1.38 13.53
CA ILE A 33 -0.99 -0.08 13.59
C ILE A 33 -1.13 -0.60 15.02
N PHE A 34 -0.47 0.05 15.99
CA PHE A 34 -0.61 -0.30 17.41
C PHE A 34 -2.06 -0.13 17.90
N TYR A 35 -2.69 1.00 17.57
CA TYR A 35 -4.09 1.24 17.90
C TYR A 35 -5.03 0.24 17.22
N PHE A 36 -4.72 -0.24 16.02
CA PHE A 36 -5.49 -1.29 15.36
C PHE A 36 -5.39 -2.65 16.08
N ALA A 37 -4.25 -2.95 16.69
CA ALA A 37 -4.03 -4.19 17.43
C ALA A 37 -4.76 -4.22 18.79
N TYR A 38 -4.83 -3.08 19.48
CA TYR A 38 -5.30 -3.00 20.88
C TYR A 38 -6.53 -2.10 21.11
N GLY A 39 -6.87 -1.23 20.18
CA GLY A 39 -7.88 -0.20 20.32
C GLY A 39 -9.28 -0.61 19.86
N GLN A 40 -10.17 0.39 19.77
CA GLN A 40 -11.55 0.20 19.35
C GLN A 40 -11.65 -0.05 17.85
N LYS A 41 -12.30 -1.15 17.46
CA LYS A 41 -12.36 -1.63 16.07
C LYS A 41 -12.91 -0.60 15.08
N GLU A 42 -13.97 0.11 15.43
CA GLU A 42 -14.61 1.08 14.53
C GLU A 42 -13.72 2.31 14.31
N LYS A 43 -13.21 2.89 15.39
CA LYS A 43 -12.26 4.01 15.31
C LYS A 43 -11.00 3.64 14.55
N ALA A 44 -10.46 2.44 14.77
CA ALA A 44 -9.26 1.98 14.07
C ALA A 44 -9.51 1.85 12.56
N ASN A 45 -10.71 1.40 12.15
CA ASN A 45 -11.10 1.37 10.74
C ASN A 45 -11.12 2.76 10.11
N VAL A 46 -11.69 3.74 10.80
CA VAL A 46 -11.71 5.14 10.34
C VAL A 46 -10.29 5.69 10.21
N LEU A 47 -9.45 5.47 11.23
CA LEU A 47 -8.05 5.92 11.23
C LEU A 47 -7.23 5.30 10.11
N ILE A 48 -7.33 3.99 9.88
CA ILE A 48 -6.60 3.32 8.80
C ILE A 48 -7.01 3.86 7.43
N LYS A 49 -8.33 3.98 7.17
CA LYS A 49 -8.83 4.50 5.89
C LYS A 49 -8.43 5.96 5.68
N GLY A 50 -8.56 6.78 6.72
CA GLY A 50 -8.17 8.19 6.68
C GLY A 50 -6.68 8.33 6.40
N TYR A 51 -5.83 7.64 7.16
CA TYR A 51 -4.39 7.64 6.98
C TYR A 51 -3.98 7.19 5.58
N LEU A 52 -4.42 6.00 5.15
CA LEU A 52 -4.11 5.50 3.82
C LEU A 52 -4.66 6.43 2.72
N GLY A 53 -5.86 6.99 2.91
CA GLY A 53 -6.47 7.94 1.98
C GLY A 53 -5.63 9.19 1.80
N ILE A 54 -5.21 9.81 2.91
CA ILE A 54 -4.32 10.99 2.91
C ILE A 54 -2.99 10.65 2.24
N CYS A 55 -2.35 9.54 2.61
CA CYS A 55 -1.07 9.13 2.01
C CYS A 55 -1.18 8.94 0.49
N HIS A 56 -2.22 8.27 0.00
CA HIS A 56 -2.40 8.06 -1.44
C HIS A 56 -2.72 9.36 -2.18
N LEU A 57 -3.52 10.26 -1.60
CA LEU A 57 -3.73 11.60 -2.17
C LEU A 57 -2.42 12.39 -2.21
N TRP A 58 -1.64 12.38 -1.13
CA TRP A 58 -0.34 13.05 -1.06
C TRP A 58 0.61 12.53 -2.13
N ILE A 59 0.71 11.20 -2.29
CA ILE A 59 1.54 10.58 -3.31
C ILE A 59 1.07 10.97 -4.72
N GLY A 60 -0.24 10.91 -4.98
CA GLY A 60 -0.77 11.24 -6.28
C GLY A 60 -0.59 12.71 -6.67
N ILE A 61 -0.80 13.62 -5.72
CA ILE A 61 -0.72 15.08 -5.95
C ILE A 61 0.72 15.57 -5.82
N PHE A 62 1.34 15.42 -4.65
CA PHE A 62 2.64 16.02 -4.38
C PHE A 62 3.77 15.24 -5.03
N PHE A 63 3.84 13.92 -4.83
CA PHE A 63 4.95 13.13 -5.37
C PHE A 63 4.91 13.04 -6.91
N PHE A 64 3.77 12.68 -7.52
CA PHE A 64 3.71 12.50 -8.98
C PHE A 64 3.48 13.79 -9.78
N ILE A 65 2.57 14.68 -9.34
CA ILE A 65 2.12 15.82 -10.16
C ILE A 65 2.95 17.08 -9.86
N VAL A 66 3.12 17.45 -8.59
CA VAL A 66 3.74 18.72 -8.21
C VAL A 66 5.26 18.64 -8.19
N LEU A 67 5.83 17.65 -7.49
CA LEU A 67 7.27 17.52 -7.25
C LEU A 67 7.96 16.56 -8.23
N GLY A 68 7.23 15.59 -8.79
CA GLY A 68 7.73 14.63 -9.78
C GLY A 68 7.90 15.20 -11.19
N LYS A 69 8.38 16.44 -11.34
CA LYS A 69 8.46 17.16 -12.62
C LYS A 69 9.28 16.41 -13.66
N ASP A 70 10.33 15.72 -13.23
CA ASP A 70 11.25 14.97 -14.10
C ASP A 70 10.74 13.58 -14.50
N PHE A 71 9.64 13.10 -13.89
CA PHE A 71 9.02 11.88 -14.39
C PHE A 71 8.43 12.10 -15.78
N PRO A 72 8.58 11.12 -16.70
CA PRO A 72 8.13 11.28 -18.07
C PRO A 72 6.62 11.45 -18.15
N SER A 73 6.18 12.44 -18.95
CA SER A 73 4.79 12.54 -19.40
C SER A 73 4.54 11.51 -20.53
N PRO A 74 3.36 10.87 -20.59
CA PRO A 74 2.18 11.05 -19.73
C PRO A 74 2.20 10.20 -18.45
N LEU A 75 3.24 9.39 -18.23
CA LEU A 75 3.28 8.38 -17.17
C LEU A 75 3.05 8.98 -15.78
N LYS A 76 3.66 10.13 -15.45
CA LYS A 76 3.48 10.77 -14.14
C LYS A 76 2.02 11.13 -13.84
N TYR A 77 1.25 11.55 -14.84
CA TYR A 77 -0.16 11.89 -14.67
C TYR A 77 -1.03 10.65 -14.51
N ILE A 78 -0.72 9.58 -15.24
CA ILE A 78 -1.42 8.29 -15.11
C ILE A 78 -1.19 7.71 -13.70
N GLN A 79 0.05 7.75 -13.22
CA GLN A 79 0.41 7.29 -11.88
C GLN A 79 -0.21 8.20 -10.81
N GLY A 80 -0.14 9.51 -10.98
CA GLY A 80 -0.81 10.48 -10.10
C GLY A 80 -2.31 10.21 -10.00
N ALA A 81 -2.99 10.03 -11.13
CA ALA A 81 -4.42 9.73 -11.19
C ALA A 81 -4.78 8.39 -10.52
N LEU A 82 -3.94 7.37 -10.68
CA LEU A 82 -4.11 6.08 -9.99
C LEU A 82 -4.12 6.27 -8.46
N PHE A 83 -3.11 6.95 -7.91
CA PHE A 83 -2.99 7.17 -6.46
C PHE A 83 -4.08 8.11 -5.93
N ILE A 84 -4.43 9.16 -6.67
CA ILE A 84 -5.58 10.03 -6.33
C ILE A 84 -6.86 9.21 -6.26
N SER A 85 -7.11 8.34 -7.24
CA SER A 85 -8.31 7.49 -7.27
C SER A 85 -8.39 6.57 -6.07
N ILE A 86 -7.26 5.96 -5.66
CA ILE A 86 -7.19 5.11 -4.46
C ILE A 86 -7.53 5.94 -3.21
N GLY A 87 -6.94 7.14 -3.08
CA GLY A 87 -7.21 8.05 -1.97
C GLY A 87 -8.69 8.45 -1.87
N ILE A 88 -9.29 8.89 -2.97
CA ILE A 88 -10.72 9.25 -3.05
C ILE A 88 -11.60 8.05 -2.69
N LEU A 89 -11.32 6.87 -3.25
CA LEU A 89 -12.11 5.67 -2.97
C LEU A 89 -12.03 5.26 -1.50
N LEU A 90 -10.89 5.45 -0.83
CA LEU A 90 -10.75 5.20 0.62
C LEU A 90 -11.62 6.14 1.45
N PHE A 91 -11.73 7.41 1.08
CA PHE A 91 -12.64 8.36 1.72
C PHE A 91 -14.11 8.02 1.46
N ILE A 92 -14.47 7.66 0.22
CA ILE A 92 -15.82 7.16 -0.09
C ILE A 92 -16.12 5.88 0.73
N ASP A 93 -15.11 5.05 0.99
CA ASP A 93 -15.25 3.84 1.81
C ASP A 93 -15.47 4.13 3.31
N LEU A 94 -15.18 5.34 3.81
CA LEU A 94 -15.59 5.77 5.16
C LEU A 94 -17.11 5.85 5.28
N ILE A 95 -17.79 6.31 4.23
CA ILE A 95 -19.24 6.48 4.18
C ILE A 95 -19.91 5.15 3.84
N THR A 96 -19.44 4.49 2.76
CA THR A 96 -20.07 3.25 2.27
C THR A 96 -19.78 2.04 3.14
N LYS A 97 -18.75 2.10 4.00
CA LYS A 97 -18.34 1.04 4.94
C LYS A 97 -18.17 -0.34 4.28
N LYS A 98 -17.86 -0.39 2.97
CA LYS A 98 -17.69 -1.64 2.23
C LYS A 98 -16.46 -2.42 2.71
N THR A 99 -15.39 -1.72 3.08
CA THR A 99 -14.20 -2.34 3.67
C THR A 99 -14.27 -2.33 5.19
N VAL A 100 -14.08 -3.49 5.82
CA VAL A 100 -13.94 -3.59 7.28
C VAL A 100 -12.64 -4.32 7.62
N PHE A 101 -11.65 -3.55 8.04
CA PHE A 101 -10.40 -4.06 8.57
C PHE A 101 -10.66 -4.76 9.91
N SER A 102 -10.15 -5.98 10.02
CA SER A 102 -10.24 -6.75 11.26
C SER A 102 -8.95 -7.50 11.48
N PHE A 103 -8.49 -7.50 12.73
CA PHE A 103 -7.29 -8.22 13.09
C PHE A 103 -7.51 -9.73 12.92
N PRO A 104 -6.64 -10.47 12.21
CA PRO A 104 -6.87 -11.89 11.94
C PRO A 104 -6.95 -12.73 13.23
N LYS A 105 -8.00 -13.57 13.34
CA LYS A 105 -8.21 -14.44 14.51
C LYS A 105 -7.34 -15.70 14.51
N LYS A 106 -7.09 -16.29 13.33
CA LYS A 106 -6.31 -17.53 13.23
C LYS A 106 -4.82 -17.26 13.45
N ARG A 107 -4.16 -18.05 14.30
CA ARG A 107 -2.74 -17.87 14.69
C ARG A 107 -1.80 -17.70 13.49
N ALA A 108 -1.86 -18.60 12.51
CA ALA A 108 -1.03 -18.51 11.30
C ALA A 108 -1.25 -17.19 10.54
N ARG A 109 -2.51 -16.77 10.33
CA ARG A 109 -2.83 -15.49 9.67
C ARG A 109 -2.39 -14.29 10.48
N LYS A 110 -2.48 -14.36 11.81
CA LYS A 110 -2.02 -13.31 12.73
C LYS A 110 -0.51 -13.12 12.61
N ILE A 111 0.25 -14.22 12.63
CA ILE A 111 1.71 -14.19 12.45
C ILE A 111 2.06 -13.58 11.10
N SER A 112 1.51 -14.10 9.99
CA SER A 112 1.77 -13.54 8.66
C SER A 112 1.42 -12.06 8.58
N PHE A 113 0.27 -11.63 9.11
CA PHE A 113 -0.14 -10.23 9.09
C PHE A 113 0.83 -9.32 9.86
N ILE A 114 1.22 -9.70 11.08
CA ILE A 114 2.20 -8.94 11.88
C ILE A 114 3.56 -8.90 11.18
N SER A 115 4.05 -10.05 10.70
CA SER A 115 5.34 -10.13 9.99
C SER A 115 5.35 -9.22 8.77
N LEU A 116 4.28 -9.21 7.98
CA LEU A 116 4.19 -8.33 6.81
C LEU A 116 4.12 -6.85 7.21
N LEU A 117 3.39 -6.48 8.27
CA LEU A 117 3.39 -5.10 8.77
C LEU A 117 4.80 -4.66 9.20
N ILE A 118 5.53 -5.51 9.93
CA ILE A 118 6.91 -5.22 10.35
C ILE A 118 7.80 -5.03 9.12
N VAL A 119 7.79 -5.98 8.18
CA VAL A 119 8.63 -5.91 6.97
C VAL A 119 8.35 -4.63 6.17
N VAL A 120 7.08 -4.20 6.06
CA VAL A 120 6.75 -2.94 5.40
C VAL A 120 7.30 -1.73 6.15
N GLN A 121 7.30 -1.71 7.49
CA GLN A 121 7.91 -0.60 8.23
C GLN A 121 9.44 -0.59 8.16
N LEU A 122 10.06 -1.74 7.87
CA LEU A 122 11.50 -1.87 7.68
C LEU A 122 11.96 -1.50 6.26
N TYR A 123 11.07 -1.06 5.36
CA TYR A 123 11.42 -0.64 3.99
C TYR A 123 12.65 0.28 3.90
N PRO A 124 12.73 1.41 4.64
CA PRO A 124 13.88 2.30 4.56
C PRO A 124 15.16 1.62 5.07
N ILE A 125 15.05 0.75 6.09
CA ILE A 125 16.19 0.01 6.66
C ILE A 125 16.74 -1.00 5.64
N VAL A 126 15.86 -1.69 4.90
CA VAL A 126 16.26 -2.58 3.81
C VAL A 126 16.98 -1.77 2.72
N GLY A 127 16.48 -0.58 2.38
CA GLY A 127 17.18 0.34 1.47
C GLY A 127 18.59 0.68 1.97
N LEU A 128 18.75 1.05 3.24
CA LEU A 128 20.07 1.34 3.83
C LEU A 128 21.03 0.14 3.75
N ILE A 129 20.56 -1.06 4.05
CA ILE A 129 21.36 -2.30 3.94
C ILE A 129 21.79 -2.56 2.49
N LEU A 130 20.95 -2.20 1.52
CA LEU A 130 21.26 -2.28 0.09
C LEU A 130 22.16 -1.14 -0.40
N GLY A 131 22.72 -0.32 0.50
CA GLY A 131 23.65 0.76 0.18
C GLY A 131 22.96 2.06 -0.25
N ARG A 132 21.66 2.23 0.05
CA ARG A 132 20.99 3.52 -0.13
C ARG A 132 21.38 4.48 0.99
N THR A 133 21.26 5.76 0.70
CA THR A 133 21.46 6.85 1.65
C THR A 133 20.11 7.29 2.23
N VAL A 134 20.11 7.97 3.38
CA VAL A 134 18.88 8.36 4.09
C VAL A 134 17.96 9.25 3.22
N ASP A 135 18.53 10.11 2.40
CA ASP A 135 17.85 10.97 1.42
C ASP A 135 17.22 10.19 0.26
N THR A 136 17.67 8.96 -0.03
CA THR A 136 17.10 8.12 -1.10
C THR A 136 16.23 6.98 -0.59
N CYS A 137 16.08 6.82 0.73
CA CYS A 137 15.24 5.77 1.31
C CYS A 137 13.76 5.91 0.93
N ILE A 138 13.10 4.76 0.77
CA ILE A 138 11.66 4.68 0.49
C ILE A 138 10.89 4.51 1.79
N TYR A 139 10.08 5.51 2.15
CA TYR A 139 9.33 5.56 3.40
C TYR A 139 7.84 5.21 3.21
N PRO A 140 7.26 4.32 4.06
CA PRO A 140 5.82 4.12 4.12
C PRO A 140 5.08 5.42 4.44
N GLY A 141 4.01 5.69 3.68
CA GLY A 141 3.13 6.84 3.86
C GLY A 141 3.45 8.03 2.95
N THR A 142 4.69 8.22 2.52
CA THR A 142 5.08 9.35 1.65
C THR A 142 5.53 8.91 0.25
N LEU A 143 5.93 7.66 0.05
CA LEU A 143 6.32 7.11 -1.25
C LEU A 143 5.42 5.94 -1.68
N PRO A 144 5.20 5.76 -2.99
CA PRO A 144 4.17 4.86 -3.52
C PRO A 144 4.36 3.39 -3.17
N CYS A 145 5.59 2.86 -3.21
CA CYS A 145 5.83 1.42 -3.08
C CYS A 145 5.51 0.90 -1.68
N ALA A 146 6.16 1.48 -0.67
CA ALA A 146 5.97 1.11 0.73
C ALA A 146 4.54 1.37 1.20
N THR A 147 3.90 2.44 0.72
CA THR A 147 2.50 2.77 1.05
C THR A 147 1.51 1.78 0.44
N THR A 148 1.72 1.39 -0.82
CA THR A 148 0.91 0.36 -1.49
C THR A 148 1.05 -0.99 -0.78
N ALA A 149 2.27 -1.36 -0.42
CA ALA A 149 2.54 -2.58 0.35
C ALA A 149 1.79 -2.56 1.69
N LEU A 150 1.85 -1.45 2.44
CA LEU A 150 1.12 -1.28 3.69
C LEU A 150 -0.40 -1.45 3.50
N ALA A 151 -0.95 -0.79 2.49
CA ALA A 151 -2.38 -0.88 2.19
C ALA A 151 -2.79 -2.32 1.85
N LEU A 152 -2.03 -3.02 1.00
CA LEU A 152 -2.30 -4.42 0.64
C LEU A 152 -2.28 -5.36 1.84
N VAL A 153 -1.38 -5.15 2.80
CA VAL A 153 -1.37 -5.92 4.06
C VAL A 153 -2.70 -5.74 4.80
N PHE A 154 -3.17 -4.50 4.99
CA PHE A 154 -4.48 -4.24 5.61
C PHE A 154 -5.65 -4.83 4.81
N PHE A 155 -5.66 -4.64 3.49
CA PHE A 155 -6.72 -5.15 2.62
C PHE A 155 -6.80 -6.67 2.62
N SER A 156 -5.66 -7.38 2.70
CA SER A 156 -5.63 -8.84 2.84
C SER A 156 -6.29 -9.34 4.14
N ALA A 157 -6.26 -8.53 5.20
CA ALA A 157 -6.92 -8.81 6.47
C ALA A 157 -8.44 -8.49 6.45
N ALA A 158 -8.88 -7.58 5.57
CA ALA A 158 -10.29 -7.22 5.41
C ALA A 158 -11.12 -8.24 4.59
N LEU A 159 -10.47 -9.16 3.88
CA LEU A 159 -11.18 -10.15 3.05
C LEU A 159 -12.11 -11.07 3.87
N PRO A 160 -13.32 -11.38 3.37
CA PRO A 160 -13.88 -11.04 2.03
C PRO A 160 -14.56 -9.66 1.96
N LYS A 161 -14.65 -8.92 3.06
CA LYS A 161 -15.34 -7.62 3.16
C LYS A 161 -14.38 -6.48 2.80
N ALA A 162 -13.71 -6.59 1.66
CA ALA A 162 -12.81 -5.55 1.15
C ALA A 162 -13.37 -4.99 -0.16
N ASN A 163 -13.25 -3.68 -0.36
CA ASN A 163 -13.62 -3.04 -1.62
C ASN A 163 -12.66 -3.48 -2.73
N LYS A 164 -13.18 -4.28 -3.66
CA LYS A 164 -12.40 -4.90 -4.74
C LYS A 164 -11.81 -3.89 -5.72
N TRP A 165 -12.41 -2.71 -5.87
CA TRP A 165 -11.86 -1.65 -6.72
C TRP A 165 -10.56 -1.11 -6.15
N ILE A 166 -10.57 -0.73 -4.86
CA ILE A 166 -9.35 -0.26 -4.17
C ILE A 166 -8.28 -1.36 -4.18
N TYR A 167 -8.68 -2.59 -3.86
CA TYR A 167 -7.78 -3.75 -3.88
C TYR A 167 -7.14 -3.96 -5.26
N GLY A 168 -7.94 -3.90 -6.34
CA GLY A 168 -7.47 -4.07 -7.71
C GLY A 168 -6.48 -2.99 -8.13
N LEU A 169 -6.77 -1.73 -7.83
CA LEU A 169 -5.86 -0.60 -8.12
C LEU A 169 -4.51 -0.75 -7.39
N LEU A 170 -4.53 -1.18 -6.12
CA LEU A 170 -3.31 -1.46 -5.36
C LEU A 170 -2.50 -2.62 -5.98
N LEU A 171 -3.16 -3.67 -6.46
CA LEU A 171 -2.50 -4.80 -7.12
C LEU A 171 -1.89 -4.42 -8.49
N ILE A 172 -2.56 -3.54 -9.24
CA ILE A 172 -2.04 -2.98 -10.49
C ILE A 172 -0.74 -2.20 -10.24
N TRP A 173 -0.57 -1.58 -9.08
CA TRP A 173 0.72 -0.99 -8.73
C TRP A 173 1.72 -2.06 -8.30
N ALA A 174 1.35 -2.93 -7.36
CA ALA A 174 2.30 -3.84 -6.73
C ALA A 174 2.86 -4.95 -7.63
N ILE A 175 2.07 -5.46 -8.58
CA ILE A 175 2.42 -6.67 -9.34
C ILE A 175 3.14 -6.38 -10.66
N PRO A 176 2.61 -5.55 -11.59
CA PRO A 176 3.32 -5.30 -12.84
C PRO A 176 4.43 -4.25 -12.67
N PHE A 177 4.22 -3.21 -11.86
CA PHE A 177 5.16 -2.07 -11.83
C PHE A 177 6.51 -2.42 -11.20
N ALA A 178 6.52 -3.14 -10.06
CA ALA A 178 7.75 -3.56 -9.39
C ALA A 178 8.67 -4.44 -10.26
N PRO A 179 8.24 -5.63 -10.73
CA PRO A 179 9.11 -6.55 -11.46
C PRO A 179 9.34 -6.16 -12.92
N LEU A 180 8.46 -5.38 -13.57
CA LEU A 180 8.66 -5.01 -14.98
C LEU A 180 9.44 -3.72 -15.16
N ILE A 181 9.42 -2.82 -14.16
CA ILE A 181 9.99 -1.48 -14.30
C ILE A 181 10.97 -1.18 -13.16
N GLN A 182 10.53 -1.19 -11.90
CA GLN A 182 11.32 -0.61 -10.81
C GLN A 182 12.58 -1.43 -10.48
N ILE A 183 12.43 -2.74 -10.31
CA ILE A 183 13.55 -3.63 -9.96
C ILE A 183 14.56 -3.73 -11.12
N PRO A 184 14.16 -4.06 -12.37
CA PRO A 184 15.15 -4.29 -13.42
C PRO A 184 15.82 -3.01 -13.92
N LYS A 185 15.12 -1.88 -13.92
CA LYS A 185 15.60 -0.65 -14.55
C LYS A 185 16.22 0.34 -13.56
N TYR A 186 15.62 0.46 -12.38
CA TYR A 186 16.03 1.45 -11.38
C TYR A 186 16.71 0.80 -10.16
N HIS A 187 16.89 -0.53 -10.18
CA HIS A 187 17.51 -1.32 -9.10
C HIS A 187 16.90 -1.03 -7.72
N VAL A 188 15.58 -0.85 -7.67
CA VAL A 188 14.84 -0.66 -6.42
C VAL A 188 14.59 -2.04 -5.81
N TYR A 189 15.63 -2.71 -5.34
CA TYR A 189 15.53 -4.09 -4.87
C TYR A 189 14.61 -4.23 -3.64
N GLU A 190 14.46 -3.18 -2.84
CA GLU A 190 13.49 -3.10 -1.75
C GLU A 190 12.03 -3.25 -2.23
N ASP A 191 11.73 -2.97 -3.51
CA ASP A 191 10.42 -3.22 -4.11
C ASP A 191 10.05 -4.71 -4.19
N SER A 192 11.01 -5.61 -3.96
CA SER A 192 10.73 -7.03 -3.74
C SER A 192 9.74 -7.25 -2.59
N ILE A 193 9.78 -6.40 -1.55
CA ILE A 193 8.81 -6.43 -0.43
C ILE A 193 7.40 -6.18 -0.96
N MET A 194 7.23 -5.13 -1.76
CA MET A 194 5.93 -4.79 -2.34
C MET A 194 5.43 -5.89 -3.26
N PHE A 195 6.30 -6.45 -4.09
CA PHE A 195 5.94 -7.52 -5.01
C PHE A 195 5.49 -8.78 -4.28
N ILE A 196 6.24 -9.25 -3.27
CA ILE A 196 5.88 -10.41 -2.44
C ILE A 196 4.54 -10.19 -1.75
N ILE A 197 4.31 -9.00 -1.18
CA ILE A 197 3.03 -8.64 -0.57
C ILE A 197 1.91 -8.59 -1.61
N GLY A 198 2.17 -8.09 -2.81
CA GLY A 198 1.24 -8.08 -3.93
C GLY A 198 0.78 -9.48 -4.31
N VAL A 199 1.73 -10.41 -4.49
CA VAL A 199 1.44 -11.82 -4.78
C VAL A 199 0.66 -12.47 -3.64
N TYR A 200 1.09 -12.28 -2.40
CA TYR A 200 0.37 -12.77 -1.21
C TYR A 200 -1.08 -12.26 -1.18
N ALA A 201 -1.27 -10.95 -1.39
CA ALA A 201 -2.56 -10.31 -1.40
C ALA A 201 -3.46 -10.81 -2.56
N LEU A 202 -2.89 -11.05 -3.74
CA LEU A 202 -3.63 -11.61 -4.89
C LEU A 202 -4.10 -13.04 -4.61
N ILE A 203 -3.22 -13.90 -4.11
CA ILE A 203 -3.57 -15.28 -3.74
C ILE A 203 -4.72 -15.28 -2.73
N PHE A 204 -4.64 -14.44 -1.70
CA PHE A 204 -5.71 -14.33 -0.70
C PHE A 204 -7.02 -13.82 -1.30
N LEU A 205 -6.98 -12.86 -2.23
CA LEU A 205 -8.16 -12.36 -2.92
C LEU A 205 -8.85 -13.47 -3.73
N ILE A 206 -8.08 -14.27 -4.48
CA ILE A 206 -8.58 -15.41 -5.27
C ILE A 206 -9.19 -16.48 -4.35
N VAL A 207 -8.43 -16.94 -3.36
CA VAL A 207 -8.88 -17.98 -2.41
C VAL A 207 -10.12 -17.54 -1.64
N SER A 208 -10.17 -16.29 -1.20
CA SER A 208 -11.33 -15.72 -0.51
C SER A 208 -12.56 -15.65 -1.42
N SER A 209 -12.38 -15.27 -2.69
CA SER A 209 -13.47 -15.19 -3.66
C SER A 209 -14.07 -16.57 -3.96
N ILE A 210 -13.24 -17.61 -4.12
CA ILE A 210 -13.69 -18.99 -4.34
C ILE A 210 -14.47 -19.51 -3.12
N LYS A 211 -13.95 -19.34 -1.90
CA LYS A 211 -14.61 -19.78 -0.67
C LYS A 211 -15.95 -19.09 -0.43
N PHE A 212 -16.04 -17.80 -0.75
CA PHE A 212 -17.27 -17.04 -0.62
C PHE A 212 -18.33 -17.46 -1.66
N GLY A 213 -17.92 -17.74 -2.90
CA GLY A 213 -18.80 -18.27 -3.95
C GLY A 213 -19.42 -19.63 -3.56
N LYS A 214 -18.61 -20.58 -3.08
CA LYS A 214 -19.08 -21.90 -2.63
C LYS A 214 -20.11 -21.81 -1.50
N ARG A 215 -19.91 -20.90 -0.53
CA ARG A 215 -20.87 -20.68 0.58
C ARG A 215 -22.21 -20.14 0.11
N ARG A 216 -22.23 -19.25 -0.87
CA ARG A 216 -23.48 -18.73 -1.45
C ARG A 216 -24.26 -19.79 -2.23
N HIS A 217 -23.56 -20.66 -2.97
CA HIS A 217 -24.21 -21.73 -3.72
C HIS A 217 -24.80 -22.80 -2.79
N GLY A 218 -24.05 -23.26 -1.78
CA GLY A 218 -24.57 -24.22 -0.79
C GLY A 218 -25.73 -23.68 0.06
N ALA A 219 -25.78 -22.36 0.31
CA ALA A 219 -26.89 -21.73 1.01
C ALA A 219 -28.17 -21.62 0.14
N ARG A 220 -28.03 -21.47 -1.19
CA ARG A 220 -29.19 -21.46 -2.11
C ARG A 220 -29.82 -22.84 -2.25
N GLN A 221 -29.01 -23.91 -2.28
CA GLN A 221 -29.51 -25.29 -2.40
C GLN A 221 -30.20 -25.83 -1.14
N ARG A 222 -30.00 -25.22 0.03
CA ARG A 222 -30.71 -25.60 1.28
C ARG A 222 -32.05 -24.89 1.46
N ASN A 223 -32.31 -23.86 0.66
CA ASN A 223 -33.52 -23.04 0.74
C ASN A 223 -34.46 -23.26 -0.47
N SER A 224 -34.19 -24.29 -1.27
CA SER A 224 -35.00 -24.78 -2.41
C SER A 224 -35.45 -26.20 -2.10
#